data_AF-A0A0P0Y8F6-F1
#
_entry.id   AF-A0A0P0Y8F6-F1
#
_cell.length_a   1.000
_cell.length_b   1.000
_cell.length_c   1.000
_cell.angle_alpha   90.00
_cell.angle_beta   90.00
_cell.angle_gamma   90.00
#
_symmetry.space_group_name_H-M   'P 1'
#
loop_
_entity.id
_entity.type
_entity.pdbx_description
1 polymer ?
#
loop_
_entity_poly.entity_id
_entity_poly.type
_entity_poly.pdbx_seq_one_letter_code
_entity_poly.pdbx_strand_id
1 'polypeptide(L)'
;SQLRVYALQLMQCITGRNLKSLPNELVSQVEPWELWYEPGTGSSVADDNNSPSSSITGTLVALRSTQMITTVLPNANITPNNLGTLDSAVSCFLHLSESASSVETIAVMEAVLEEWEQLFSSKEEYVPPQESPKETNDWSDDWDDGWEALPEELESPTKKHGRTSLSVDPLHTCWMEIIRKLVELGEPHKVIELLDRASSRNSMLIEDDEANRLLELISAMEPLMALKIMLLLPYETTRLRCLQMVEAKMREGTVSTSSNADDHELLALVLSSGVLQRIVTEVEYSKLFSHICHLVGHLARSSQNDLLVKWNDEANAPGTSKTNKSLLFARVLFPSFISELVLRGQYLLAGFVISRWMHTHPSLGLMDVAEASVRRYLNGQIVQAQQLGGTDVFLTDNELSVSHALSTLRSNLVSLVQAALATLPNQDL
;
A
#
# COMPACT_ATOMS: atom_id res chain seq x y z
N SER A 1 25.37 28.93 9.03
CA SER A 1 24.78 27.95 8.09
C SER A 1 23.24 27.93 8.12
N GLN A 2 22.57 28.29 9.22
CA GLN A 2 21.10 28.34 9.29
C GLN A 2 20.44 29.48 8.48
N LEU A 3 21.00 30.70 8.49
CA LEU A 3 20.46 31.85 7.74
C LEU A 3 20.29 31.58 6.24
N ARG A 4 21.22 30.84 5.63
CA ARG A 4 21.15 30.49 4.20
C ARG A 4 20.00 29.51 3.92
N VAL A 5 19.78 28.55 4.82
CA VAL A 5 18.66 27.59 4.72
C VAL A 5 17.34 28.33 4.86
N TYR A 6 17.22 29.22 5.86
CA TYR A 6 16.03 30.06 6.01
C TYR A 6 15.76 30.95 4.79
N ALA A 7 16.80 31.57 4.21
CA ALA A 7 16.65 32.39 3.01
C ALA A 7 16.19 31.55 1.80
N LEU A 8 16.73 30.34 1.62
CA LEU A 8 16.31 29.43 0.54
C LEU A 8 14.90 28.89 0.76
N GLN A 9 14.53 28.54 2.00
CA GLN A 9 13.17 28.13 2.36
C GLN A 9 12.17 29.25 2.10
N LEU A 10 12.51 30.49 2.45
CA LEU A 10 11.68 31.66 2.17
C LEU A 10 11.52 31.89 0.66
N MET A 11 12.57 31.70 -0.14
CA MET A 11 12.46 31.75 -1.61
C MET A 11 11.59 30.62 -2.17
N GLN A 12 11.63 29.41 -1.59
CA GLN A 12 10.70 28.34 -1.98
C GLN A 12 9.24 28.67 -1.61
N CYS A 13 9.01 29.27 -0.44
CA CYS A 13 7.68 29.75 -0.04
C CYS A 13 7.14 30.78 -1.05
N ILE A 14 7.97 31.76 -1.40
CA ILE A 14 7.62 32.83 -2.36
C ILE A 14 7.30 32.25 -3.75
N THR A 15 8.00 31.20 -4.17
CA THR A 15 7.80 30.55 -5.48
C THR A 15 6.66 29.53 -5.52
N GLY A 16 5.91 29.34 -4.42
CA GLY A 16 4.74 28.47 -4.37
C GLY A 16 5.05 26.96 -4.42
N ARG A 17 6.33 26.57 -4.31
CA ARG A 17 6.75 25.16 -4.28
C ARG A 17 7.01 24.73 -2.84
N ASN A 18 6.36 23.63 -2.42
CA ASN A 18 6.57 22.91 -1.17
C ASN A 18 6.00 23.49 0.15
N LEU A 19 4.74 23.97 0.12
CA LEU A 19 4.02 24.42 1.33
C LEU A 19 3.83 23.33 2.41
N LYS A 20 3.91 22.04 2.07
CA LYS A 20 3.60 20.93 2.99
C LYS A 20 4.74 20.57 3.96
N SER A 21 5.98 20.98 3.70
CA SER A 21 7.15 20.61 4.50
C SER A 21 7.66 21.73 5.41
N LEU A 22 7.02 22.89 5.40
CA LEU A 22 7.44 24.06 6.16
C LEU A 22 6.86 24.07 7.59
N PRO A 23 7.59 24.61 8.58
CA PRO A 23 7.04 24.86 9.91
C PRO A 23 5.76 25.70 9.81
N ASN A 24 4.70 25.31 10.51
CA ASN A 24 3.41 26.01 10.48
C ASN A 24 3.54 27.53 10.77
N GLU A 25 4.55 27.92 11.54
CA GLU A 25 4.90 29.32 11.83
C GLU A 25 5.23 30.13 10.56
N LEU A 26 5.95 29.54 9.61
CA LEU A 26 6.33 30.18 8.33
C LEU A 26 5.18 30.19 7.33
N VAL A 27 4.40 29.10 7.28
CA VAL A 27 3.23 28.99 6.37
C VAL A 27 2.16 30.05 6.69
N SER A 28 2.04 30.44 7.96
CA SER A 28 1.10 31.48 8.39
C SER A 28 1.54 32.93 8.11
N GLN A 29 2.83 33.16 7.84
CA GLN A 29 3.40 34.52 7.70
C GLN A 29 3.79 34.87 6.26
N VAL A 30 3.80 33.90 5.35
CA VAL A 30 4.24 34.10 3.96
C VAL A 30 3.07 33.87 3.02
N GLU A 31 2.49 34.95 2.51
CA GLU A 31 1.57 34.87 1.38
C GLU A 31 2.35 34.43 0.12
N PRO A 32 1.86 33.42 -0.63
CA PRO A 32 2.42 33.07 -1.92
C PRO A 32 2.44 34.32 -2.83
N TRP A 33 3.53 34.54 -3.55
CA TRP A 33 3.63 35.71 -4.42
C TRP A 33 2.87 35.46 -5.72
N GLU A 34 1.57 35.76 -5.73
CA GLU A 34 0.63 35.45 -6.83
C GLU A 34 0.82 36.25 -8.13
N LEU A 35 1.74 37.23 -8.17
CA LEU A 35 1.77 38.26 -9.23
C LEU A 35 2.87 38.12 -10.31
N TRP A 36 3.60 36.99 -10.40
CA TRP A 36 4.65 36.83 -11.44
C TRP A 36 4.16 36.19 -12.75
N TYR A 37 2.92 35.70 -12.81
CA TYR A 37 2.34 35.24 -14.08
C TYR A 37 1.80 36.44 -14.87
N GLU A 38 2.68 37.18 -15.53
CA GLU A 38 2.31 38.10 -16.60
C GLU A 38 2.01 37.25 -17.87
N PRO A 39 0.75 37.19 -18.35
CA PRO A 39 0.42 36.42 -19.52
C PRO A 39 0.75 37.27 -20.76
N GLY A 40 1.87 36.97 -21.41
CA GLY A 40 2.12 37.44 -22.78
C GLY A 40 3.45 38.14 -22.99
N THR A 41 4.51 37.35 -23.17
CA THR A 41 5.59 37.59 -24.13
C THR A 41 6.58 36.44 -24.01
N GLY A 42 6.73 35.61 -25.04
CA GLY A 42 7.63 34.47 -24.96
C GLY A 42 7.72 33.68 -26.26
N SER A 43 8.13 34.36 -27.33
CA SER A 43 8.61 33.70 -28.53
C SER A 43 9.70 32.68 -28.21
N SER A 44 9.53 31.46 -28.74
CA SER A 44 10.59 30.54 -29.20
C SER A 44 12.01 30.75 -28.62
N VAL A 45 12.31 30.07 -27.51
CA VAL A 45 13.67 29.70 -27.07
C VAL A 45 13.51 28.28 -26.53
N ALA A 46 13.56 27.23 -27.36
CA ALA A 46 14.77 26.55 -27.79
C ALA A 46 15.73 26.27 -26.62
N ASP A 47 15.75 25.00 -26.18
CA ASP A 47 16.83 24.33 -25.45
C ASP A 47 17.59 25.14 -24.39
N ASP A 48 17.15 25.10 -23.13
CA ASP A 48 18.10 25.15 -22.02
C ASP A 48 17.52 24.43 -20.79
N ASN A 49 18.18 23.33 -20.43
CA ASN A 49 17.83 22.40 -19.34
C ASN A 49 18.05 23.01 -17.93
N ASN A 50 17.99 24.34 -17.79
CA ASN A 50 18.36 25.08 -16.59
C ASN A 50 17.28 26.12 -16.25
N SER A 51 16.10 25.67 -15.84
CA SER A 51 15.18 26.58 -15.14
C SER A 51 15.83 26.96 -13.79
N PRO A 52 16.02 28.26 -13.45
CA PRO A 52 16.62 28.68 -12.17
C PRO A 52 15.87 28.09 -10.95
N SER A 53 14.60 27.73 -11.13
CA SER A 53 13.76 27.06 -10.14
C SER A 53 14.23 25.64 -9.78
N SER A 54 14.76 24.86 -10.73
CA SER A 54 15.29 23.51 -10.46
C SER A 54 16.63 23.59 -9.71
N SER A 55 17.47 24.56 -10.05
CA SER A 55 18.76 24.79 -9.37
C SER A 55 18.61 25.19 -7.90
N ILE A 56 17.65 26.07 -7.58
CA ILE A 56 17.34 26.45 -6.19
C ILE A 56 16.81 25.23 -5.42
N THR A 57 15.92 24.46 -6.04
CA THR A 57 15.34 23.26 -5.43
C THR A 57 16.41 22.21 -5.14
N GLY A 58 17.26 21.88 -6.12
CA GLY A 58 18.37 20.94 -5.93
C GLY A 58 19.36 21.41 -4.85
N THR A 59 19.65 22.70 -4.78
CA THR A 59 20.52 23.26 -3.73
C THR A 59 19.90 23.15 -2.33
N LEU A 60 18.60 23.40 -2.19
CA LEU A 60 17.92 23.28 -0.90
C LEU A 60 17.79 21.82 -0.47
N VAL A 61 17.42 20.92 -1.39
CA VAL A 61 17.36 19.48 -1.12
C VAL A 61 18.74 18.97 -0.70
N ALA A 62 19.82 19.36 -1.38
CA ALA A 62 21.19 18.99 -1.01
C ALA A 62 21.57 19.49 0.39
N LEU A 63 21.25 20.75 0.72
CA LEU A 63 21.53 21.31 2.05
C LEU A 63 20.74 20.62 3.15
N ARG A 64 19.45 20.37 2.94
CA ARG A 64 18.59 19.68 3.91
C ARG A 64 19.04 18.23 4.11
N SER A 65 19.33 17.54 3.01
CA SER A 65 19.87 16.18 3.04
C SER A 65 21.20 16.12 3.80
N THR A 66 22.09 17.11 3.58
CA THR A 66 23.34 17.23 4.34
C THR A 66 23.09 17.44 5.82
N GLN A 67 22.13 18.30 6.20
CA GLN A 67 21.79 18.50 7.61
C GLN A 67 21.26 17.25 8.27
N MET A 68 20.47 16.43 7.55
CA MET A 68 19.95 15.18 8.06
C MET A 68 21.08 14.15 8.21
N ILE A 69 21.85 13.91 7.15
CA ILE A 69 22.89 12.87 7.16
C ILE A 69 24.04 13.19 8.13
N THR A 70 24.40 14.47 8.31
CA THR A 70 25.47 14.88 9.25
C THR A 70 25.16 14.58 10.71
N THR A 71 23.90 14.31 11.06
CA THR A 71 23.53 13.84 12.41
C THR A 71 24.07 12.44 12.71
N VAL A 72 24.25 11.60 11.68
CA VAL A 72 24.71 10.21 11.83
C VAL A 72 26.08 9.98 11.22
N LEU A 73 26.40 10.69 10.13
CA LEU A 73 27.67 10.63 9.42
C LEU A 73 28.27 12.04 9.35
N PRO A 74 29.02 12.50 10.38
CA PRO A 74 29.51 13.89 10.45
C PRO A 74 30.38 14.33 9.28
N ASN A 75 31.01 13.38 8.58
CA ASN A 75 31.91 13.64 7.45
C ASN A 75 31.19 13.60 6.09
N ALA A 76 29.90 13.26 6.06
CA ALA A 76 29.12 13.21 4.84
C ALA A 76 28.66 14.61 4.40
N ASN A 77 28.82 14.93 3.12
CA ASN A 77 28.35 16.19 2.54
C ASN A 77 27.71 15.93 1.18
N ILE A 78 26.45 16.32 1.02
CA ILE A 78 25.69 16.16 -0.21
C ILE A 78 25.67 17.51 -0.91
N THR A 79 26.33 17.61 -2.07
CA THR A 79 26.38 18.84 -2.86
C THR A 79 25.27 18.85 -3.91
N PRO A 80 24.82 20.01 -4.42
CA PRO A 80 23.86 20.06 -5.51
C PRO A 80 24.33 19.31 -6.77
N ASN A 81 25.65 19.19 -6.98
CA ASN A 81 26.21 18.40 -8.09
C ASN A 81 25.94 16.90 -7.92
N ASN A 82 25.82 16.41 -6.68
CA ASN A 82 25.42 15.02 -6.41
C ASN A 82 23.96 14.75 -6.76
N LEU A 83 23.12 15.78 -6.88
CA LEU A 83 21.70 15.65 -7.21
C LEU A 83 21.38 16.15 -8.62
N GLY A 84 22.40 16.45 -9.43
CA GLY A 84 22.23 17.01 -10.77
C GLY A 84 21.71 15.99 -11.79
N THR A 85 22.11 14.73 -11.64
CA THR A 85 21.60 13.60 -12.44
C THR A 85 21.21 12.44 -11.55
N LEU A 86 20.31 11.58 -12.05
CA LEU A 86 19.90 10.37 -11.33
C LEU A 86 21.11 9.47 -10.98
N ASP A 87 22.01 9.24 -11.94
CA ASP A 87 23.22 8.44 -11.73
C ASP A 87 24.13 9.02 -10.65
N SER A 88 24.28 10.35 -10.61
CA SER A 88 25.08 11.03 -9.58
C SER A 88 24.46 10.89 -8.19
N ALA A 89 23.12 10.92 -8.11
CA ALA A 89 22.39 10.77 -6.86
C ALA A 89 22.52 9.33 -6.35
N VAL A 90 22.30 8.34 -7.22
CA VAL A 90 22.48 6.91 -6.89
C VAL A 90 23.92 6.65 -6.43
N SER A 91 24.93 7.14 -7.16
CA SER A 91 26.34 6.95 -6.78
C SER A 91 26.66 7.58 -5.41
N CYS A 92 26.12 8.77 -5.16
CA CYS A 92 26.29 9.44 -3.87
C CYS A 92 25.63 8.65 -2.74
N PHE A 93 24.41 8.15 -2.96
CA PHE A 93 23.68 7.36 -1.97
C PHE A 93 24.38 6.05 -1.64
N LEU A 94 24.88 5.32 -2.64
CA LEU A 94 25.62 4.08 -2.44
C LEU A 94 26.92 4.32 -1.65
N HIS A 95 27.63 5.41 -1.91
CA HIS A 95 28.81 5.77 -1.11
C HIS A 95 28.43 6.10 0.35
N LEU A 96 27.26 6.70 0.60
CA LEU A 96 26.78 6.94 1.96
C LEU A 96 26.37 5.63 2.65
N SER A 97 25.78 4.68 1.90
CA SER A 97 25.29 3.40 2.45
C SER A 97 26.43 2.48 2.88
N GLU A 98 27.62 2.59 2.28
CA GLU A 98 28.82 1.86 2.72
C GLU A 98 29.20 2.15 4.19
N SER A 99 28.92 3.36 4.68
CA SER A 99 29.20 3.75 6.06
C SER A 99 28.03 3.48 7.01
N ALA A 100 26.86 3.08 6.50
CA ALA A 100 25.66 2.84 7.29
C ALA A 100 25.68 1.43 7.90
N SER A 101 25.83 1.37 9.22
CA SER A 101 25.90 0.11 9.98
C SER A 101 24.87 0.02 11.11
N SER A 102 24.05 1.07 11.29
CA SER A 102 23.02 1.12 12.33
C SER A 102 21.65 1.36 11.73
N VAL A 103 20.63 0.89 12.43
CA VAL A 103 19.24 1.06 12.04
C VAL A 103 18.84 2.55 12.06
N GLU A 104 19.44 3.32 12.96
CA GLU A 104 19.27 4.78 13.03
C GLU A 104 19.86 5.48 11.79
N THR A 105 21.03 5.02 11.29
CA THR A 105 21.60 5.54 10.05
C THR A 105 20.66 5.28 8.88
N ILE A 106 20.11 4.07 8.78
CA ILE A 106 19.20 3.71 7.70
C ILE A 106 17.92 4.55 7.75
N ALA A 107 17.34 4.76 8.93
CA ALA A 107 16.15 5.60 9.06
C ALA A 107 16.39 7.05 8.60
N VAL A 108 17.59 7.60 8.86
CA VAL A 108 17.98 8.92 8.33
C VAL A 108 18.17 8.87 6.82
N MET A 109 18.73 7.81 6.27
CA MET A 109 18.89 7.62 4.83
C MET A 109 17.55 7.47 4.10
N GLU A 110 16.58 6.75 4.68
CA GLU A 110 15.20 6.69 4.18
C GLU A 110 14.60 8.09 4.07
N ALA A 111 14.71 8.89 5.12
CA ALA A 111 14.18 10.25 5.14
C ALA A 111 14.90 11.17 4.12
N VAL A 112 16.18 10.91 3.83
CA VAL A 112 16.91 11.60 2.75
C VAL A 112 16.38 11.19 1.37
N LEU A 113 16.11 9.89 1.14
CA LEU A 113 15.54 9.45 -0.13
C LEU A 113 14.14 10.00 -0.36
N GLU A 114 13.29 10.06 0.67
CA GLU A 114 11.94 10.66 0.55
C GLU A 114 12.00 12.14 0.11
N GLU A 115 13.04 12.88 0.51
CA GLU A 115 13.26 14.25 0.03
C GLU A 115 13.74 14.29 -1.42
N TRP A 116 14.50 13.27 -1.86
CA TRP A 116 14.99 13.16 -3.24
C TRP A 116 13.90 12.68 -4.20
N GLU A 117 12.96 11.85 -3.76
CA GLU A 117 11.79 11.44 -4.54
C GLU A 117 11.06 12.65 -5.12
N GLN A 118 10.91 13.73 -4.33
CA GLN A 118 10.26 14.96 -4.78
C GLN A 118 11.04 15.71 -5.87
N LEU A 119 12.36 15.55 -5.91
CA LEU A 119 13.23 16.15 -6.91
C LEU A 119 13.14 15.40 -8.25
N PHE A 120 13.04 14.08 -8.20
CA PHE A 120 13.01 13.22 -9.40
C PHE A 120 11.60 12.84 -9.86
N SER A 121 10.56 13.11 -9.07
CA SER A 121 9.16 12.94 -9.46
C SER A 121 8.79 13.92 -10.57
N SER A 122 8.93 13.50 -11.82
CA SER A 122 8.41 14.23 -12.98
C SER A 122 6.89 14.29 -12.87
N LYS A 123 6.33 15.48 -12.63
CA LYS A 123 4.91 15.70 -12.91
C LYS A 123 4.72 15.50 -14.41
N GLU A 124 4.01 14.44 -14.79
CA GLU A 124 3.33 14.39 -16.07
C GLU A 124 2.43 15.63 -16.13
N GLU A 125 2.91 16.66 -16.80
CA GLU A 125 2.12 17.82 -17.14
C GLU A 125 1.08 17.32 -18.14
N TYR A 126 -0.14 17.11 -17.65
CA TYR A 126 -1.29 16.81 -18.49
C TYR A 126 -1.46 17.96 -19.48
N VAL A 127 -0.96 17.79 -20.70
CA VAL A 127 -1.29 18.68 -21.82
C VAL A 127 -2.68 18.23 -22.29
N PRO A 128 -3.75 18.99 -22.01
CA PRO A 128 -5.03 18.70 -22.64
C PRO A 128 -4.84 18.81 -24.16
N PRO A 129 -5.47 17.94 -24.97
CA PRO A 129 -5.37 18.06 -26.42
C PRO A 129 -5.91 19.42 -26.83
N GLN A 130 -5.03 20.30 -27.31
CA GLN A 130 -5.44 21.53 -27.98
C GLN A 130 -6.10 21.14 -29.30
N GLU A 131 -7.42 20.95 -29.29
CA GLU A 131 -8.21 21.14 -30.49
C GLU A 131 -8.07 22.61 -30.89
N SER A 132 -7.34 22.84 -31.98
CA SER A 132 -7.22 24.14 -32.60
C SER A 132 -8.56 24.48 -33.26
N PRO A 133 -9.29 25.53 -32.83
CA PRO A 133 -10.39 26.03 -33.63
C PRO A 133 -9.77 26.89 -34.73
N LYS A 134 -10.01 26.50 -35.99
CA LYS A 134 -9.76 27.35 -37.14
C LYS A 134 -10.41 28.71 -36.92
N GLU A 135 -9.61 29.76 -37.12
CA GLU A 135 -10.07 31.13 -37.24
C GLU A 135 -11.18 31.24 -38.29
N THR A 136 -12.40 31.54 -37.84
CA THR A 136 -13.39 32.24 -38.66
C THR A 136 -14.19 33.16 -37.74
N ASN A 137 -13.88 34.44 -37.85
CA ASN A 137 -14.65 35.58 -37.40
C ASN A 137 -16.12 35.44 -37.84
N ASP A 138 -17.05 35.32 -36.89
CA ASP A 138 -18.29 36.11 -36.89
C ASP A 138 -18.96 35.99 -35.52
N TRP A 139 -18.84 37.03 -34.69
CA TRP A 139 -19.62 37.19 -33.47
C TRP A 139 -20.91 37.92 -33.86
N SER A 140 -21.99 37.18 -34.09
CA SER A 140 -23.33 37.73 -34.21
C SER A 140 -24.25 37.16 -33.12
N ASP A 141 -24.97 38.08 -32.48
CA ASP A 141 -25.96 37.88 -31.42
C ASP A 141 -27.15 37.03 -31.91
N ASP A 142 -27.18 35.75 -31.57
CA ASP A 142 -28.42 34.97 -31.52
C ASP A 142 -28.32 33.92 -30.39
N TRP A 143 -28.69 34.34 -29.18
CA TRP A 143 -28.71 33.54 -27.95
C TRP A 143 -30.13 33.01 -27.64
N ASP A 144 -30.92 32.69 -28.66
CA ASP A 144 -32.28 32.16 -28.49
C ASP A 144 -32.46 30.91 -29.36
N ASP A 145 -33.09 29.88 -28.77
CA ASP A 145 -33.45 28.58 -29.37
C ASP A 145 -32.33 27.58 -29.68
N GLY A 146 -32.06 26.63 -28.76
CA GLY A 146 -31.30 25.43 -29.16
C GLY A 146 -30.83 24.42 -28.12
N TRP A 147 -31.10 24.60 -26.82
CA TRP A 147 -30.55 23.72 -25.76
C TRP A 147 -31.31 22.39 -25.54
N GLU A 148 -32.31 22.05 -26.36
CA GLU A 148 -33.13 20.84 -26.18
C GLU A 148 -32.97 19.77 -27.28
N ALA A 149 -31.93 19.81 -28.11
CA ALA A 149 -31.73 18.80 -29.16
C ALA A 149 -30.28 18.31 -29.26
N LEU A 150 -29.86 17.42 -28.36
CA LEU A 150 -28.75 16.50 -28.63
C LEU A 150 -29.16 15.04 -28.33
N PRO A 151 -28.83 14.08 -29.21
CA PRO A 151 -29.54 12.81 -29.33
C PRO A 151 -29.12 11.79 -28.25
N GLU A 152 -30.07 10.92 -27.87
CA GLU A 152 -29.91 9.71 -27.03
C GLU A 152 -29.01 8.60 -27.66
N GLU A 153 -27.96 8.97 -28.41
CA GLU A 153 -27.06 8.04 -29.11
C GLU A 153 -25.58 8.37 -28.87
N LEU A 154 -25.16 8.42 -27.60
CA LEU A 154 -23.75 8.28 -27.24
C LEU A 154 -23.56 6.97 -26.50
N GLU A 155 -23.29 5.94 -27.32
CA GLU A 155 -22.79 4.63 -26.94
C GLU A 155 -21.80 4.75 -25.78
N SER A 156 -22.11 4.04 -24.70
CA SER A 156 -21.29 3.91 -23.51
C SER A 156 -19.84 3.57 -23.89
N PRO A 157 -18.85 4.45 -23.63
CA PRO A 157 -17.48 3.98 -23.63
C PRO A 157 -17.37 3.12 -22.38
N THR A 158 -17.20 1.81 -22.58
CA THR A 158 -16.67 0.90 -21.58
C THR A 158 -15.33 1.44 -21.09
N LYS A 159 -15.37 2.37 -20.14
CA LYS A 159 -14.22 2.77 -19.32
C LYS A 159 -13.91 1.58 -18.43
N LYS A 160 -13.16 0.63 -18.98
CA LYS A 160 -12.20 -0.16 -18.20
C LYS A 160 -11.51 0.86 -17.29
N HIS A 161 -11.80 0.80 -15.99
CA HIS A 161 -11.07 1.57 -15.00
C HIS A 161 -9.61 1.24 -15.21
N GLY A 162 -8.88 2.19 -15.78
CA GLY A 162 -7.45 2.07 -16.02
C GLY A 162 -6.82 1.78 -14.67
N ARG A 163 -6.13 0.64 -14.58
CA ARG A 163 -5.09 0.41 -13.58
C ARG A 163 -4.32 1.72 -13.47
N THR A 164 -4.40 2.40 -12.34
CA THR A 164 -3.47 3.47 -11.99
C THR A 164 -2.09 2.93 -12.31
N SER A 165 -1.45 3.52 -13.32
CA SER A 165 -0.14 3.08 -13.80
C SER A 165 0.83 3.24 -12.65
N LEU A 166 1.23 2.12 -12.05
CA LEU A 166 2.29 2.07 -11.04
C LEU A 166 3.58 2.52 -11.72
N SER A 167 4.08 3.71 -11.37
CA SER A 167 5.39 4.18 -11.81
C SER A 167 6.46 3.63 -10.89
N VAL A 168 7.48 2.99 -11.47
CA VAL A 168 8.72 2.63 -10.76
C VAL A 168 9.39 3.90 -10.26
N ASP A 169 9.83 3.91 -9.02
CA ASP A 169 10.60 5.02 -8.46
C ASP A 169 11.92 5.20 -9.23
N PRO A 170 12.26 6.41 -9.71
CA PRO A 170 13.56 6.65 -10.35
C PRO A 170 14.74 6.24 -9.45
N LEU A 171 14.59 6.29 -8.13
CA LEU A 171 15.61 5.91 -7.14
C LEU A 171 15.49 4.46 -6.66
N HIS A 172 14.87 3.57 -7.43
CA HIS A 172 14.65 2.17 -7.07
C HIS A 172 15.92 1.44 -6.58
N THR A 173 17.06 1.70 -7.22
CA THR A 173 18.35 1.13 -6.78
C THR A 173 18.75 1.56 -5.36
N CYS A 174 18.46 2.80 -4.97
CA CYS A 174 18.73 3.30 -3.62
C CYS A 174 17.80 2.64 -2.60
N TRP A 175 16.52 2.49 -2.94
CA TRP A 175 15.54 1.79 -2.12
C TRP A 175 15.89 0.32 -1.93
N MET A 176 16.33 -0.36 -2.99
CA MET A 176 16.81 -1.74 -2.92
C MET A 176 18.02 -1.87 -1.98
N GLU A 177 18.91 -0.87 -1.96
CA GLU A 177 20.05 -0.87 -1.04
C GLU A 177 19.63 -0.69 0.43
N ILE A 178 18.65 0.17 0.71
CA ILE A 178 18.05 0.29 2.05
C ILE A 178 17.45 -1.05 2.48
N ILE A 179 16.64 -1.66 1.62
CA ILE A 179 16.01 -2.95 1.89
C ILE A 179 17.07 -4.01 2.17
N ARG A 180 18.13 -4.07 1.35
CA ARG A 180 19.25 -5.00 1.55
C ARG A 180 19.87 -4.82 2.93
N LYS A 181 20.17 -3.57 3.33
CA LYS A 181 20.76 -3.26 4.63
C LYS A 181 19.86 -3.62 5.80
N LEU A 182 18.55 -3.37 5.70
CA LEU A 182 17.58 -3.77 6.73
C LEU A 182 17.52 -5.30 6.88
N VAL A 183 17.58 -6.05 5.78
CA VAL A 183 17.64 -7.52 5.80
C VAL A 183 18.95 -8.00 6.42
N GLU A 184 20.10 -7.41 6.07
CA GLU A 184 21.42 -7.74 6.65
C GLU A 184 21.49 -7.48 8.16
N LEU A 185 20.84 -6.42 8.64
CA LEU A 185 20.76 -6.10 10.07
C LEU A 185 19.75 -6.96 10.83
N GLY A 186 18.99 -7.82 10.15
CA GLY A 186 18.00 -8.70 10.78
C GLY A 186 16.69 -8.00 11.16
N GLU A 187 16.33 -6.92 10.47
CA GLU A 187 15.13 -6.10 10.71
C GLU A 187 14.09 -6.22 9.58
N PRO A 188 13.55 -7.42 9.27
CA PRO A 188 12.61 -7.61 8.17
C PRO A 188 11.28 -6.88 8.37
N HIS A 189 10.85 -6.65 9.62
CA HIS A 189 9.61 -5.95 9.91
C HIS A 189 9.63 -4.51 9.38
N LYS A 190 10.79 -3.84 9.42
CA LYS A 190 10.96 -2.50 8.85
C LYS A 190 10.83 -2.49 7.33
N VAL A 191 11.24 -3.57 6.67
CA VAL A 191 11.04 -3.73 5.22
C VAL A 191 9.55 -3.84 4.90
N ILE A 192 8.80 -4.58 5.72
CA ILE A 192 7.33 -4.69 5.56
C ILE A 192 6.68 -3.30 5.73
N GLU A 193 7.02 -2.56 6.78
CA GLU A 193 6.49 -1.20 7.01
C GLU A 193 6.80 -0.24 5.85
N LEU A 194 8.03 -0.31 5.33
CA LEU A 194 8.48 0.51 4.22
C LEU A 194 7.73 0.18 2.92
N LEU A 195 7.53 -1.10 2.61
CA LEU A 195 6.80 -1.55 1.42
C LEU A 195 5.29 -1.31 1.53
N ASP A 196 4.70 -1.46 2.71
CA ASP A 196 3.29 -1.14 2.98
C ASP A 196 3.05 0.37 2.85
N ARG A 197 3.97 1.19 3.39
CA ARG A 197 3.94 2.65 3.23
C ARG A 197 4.07 3.07 1.76
N ALA A 198 4.95 2.45 0.99
CA ALA A 198 5.07 2.75 -0.44
C ALA A 198 3.81 2.37 -1.23
N SER A 199 3.23 1.21 -0.90
CA SER A 199 1.95 0.78 -1.47
C SER A 199 0.84 1.80 -1.20
N SER A 200 0.84 2.45 -0.04
CA SER A 200 -0.11 3.54 0.29
C SER A 200 0.03 4.79 -0.58
N ARG A 201 1.24 5.04 -1.10
CA ARG A 201 1.54 6.14 -2.01
C ARG A 201 1.33 5.76 -3.47
N ASN A 202 0.90 4.53 -3.76
CA ASN A 202 0.91 3.93 -5.10
C ASN A 202 2.30 4.01 -5.79
N SER A 203 3.38 4.02 -5.00
CA SER A 203 4.75 4.04 -5.52
C SER A 203 5.34 2.63 -5.51
N MET A 204 6.09 2.30 -6.55
CA MET A 204 6.81 1.04 -6.66
C MET A 204 8.29 1.29 -6.39
N LEU A 205 8.74 0.89 -5.20
CA LEU A 205 10.11 1.20 -4.75
C LEU A 205 11.20 0.39 -5.44
N ILE A 206 10.90 -0.80 -5.96
CA ILE A 206 11.89 -1.69 -6.56
C ILE A 206 11.37 -2.25 -7.87
N GLU A 207 12.27 -2.50 -8.83
CA GLU A 207 11.96 -3.13 -10.12
C GLU A 207 11.75 -4.65 -10.02
N ASP A 208 11.21 -5.29 -11.07
CA ASP A 208 10.97 -6.75 -11.08
C ASP A 208 12.28 -7.55 -10.99
N ASP A 209 13.32 -7.07 -11.66
CA ASP A 209 14.67 -7.66 -11.59
C ASP A 209 15.25 -7.55 -10.17
N GLU A 210 14.98 -6.44 -9.48
CA GLU A 210 15.40 -6.24 -8.10
C GLU A 210 14.58 -7.08 -7.12
N ALA A 211 13.29 -7.27 -7.38
CA ALA A 211 12.44 -8.16 -6.61
C ALA A 211 12.96 -9.61 -6.67
N ASN A 212 13.49 -10.05 -7.82
CA ASN A 212 14.16 -11.35 -7.94
C ASN A 212 15.44 -11.42 -7.10
N ARG A 213 16.26 -10.38 -7.09
CA ARG A 213 17.46 -10.30 -6.22
C ARG A 213 17.08 -10.29 -4.74
N LEU A 214 15.99 -9.59 -4.39
CA LEU A 214 15.46 -9.57 -3.04
C LEU A 214 15.00 -10.95 -2.59
N LEU A 215 14.32 -11.69 -3.47
CA LEU A 215 13.92 -13.07 -3.20
C LEU A 215 15.13 -13.96 -2.89
N GLU A 216 16.23 -13.82 -3.62
CA GLU A 216 17.47 -14.56 -3.35
C GLU A 216 18.08 -14.18 -1.99
N LEU A 217 18.07 -12.90 -1.63
CA LEU A 217 18.56 -12.40 -0.35
C LEU A 217 17.75 -12.95 0.83
N ILE A 218 16.43 -12.91 0.75
CA ILE A 218 15.53 -13.36 1.82
C ILE A 218 15.31 -14.87 1.84
N SER A 219 15.81 -15.61 0.84
CA SER A 219 15.67 -17.07 0.77
C SER A 219 16.31 -17.79 1.95
N ALA A 220 17.33 -17.17 2.57
CA ALA A 220 17.99 -17.67 3.78
C ALA A 220 17.22 -17.37 5.07
N MET A 221 16.22 -16.48 5.03
CA MET A 221 15.40 -16.11 6.18
C MET A 221 14.32 -17.14 6.49
N GLU A 222 13.57 -16.89 7.57
CA GLU A 222 12.38 -17.66 7.88
C GLU A 222 11.38 -17.63 6.69
N PRO A 223 10.87 -18.79 6.24
CA PRO A 223 10.08 -18.86 5.01
C PRO A 223 8.81 -18.02 5.02
N LEU A 224 8.13 -17.91 6.16
CA LEU A 224 6.93 -17.09 6.28
C LEU A 224 7.26 -15.60 6.28
N MET A 225 8.39 -15.20 6.86
CA MET A 225 8.84 -13.80 6.82
C MET A 225 9.18 -13.37 5.39
N ALA A 226 9.89 -14.23 4.65
CA ALA A 226 10.15 -14.01 3.23
C ALA A 226 8.85 -13.87 2.42
N LEU A 227 7.85 -14.70 2.72
CA LEU A 227 6.54 -14.62 2.09
C LEU A 227 5.85 -13.28 2.37
N LYS A 228 5.84 -12.81 3.62
CA LYS A 228 5.23 -11.51 3.99
C LYS A 228 5.78 -10.36 3.15
N ILE A 229 7.11 -10.28 3.03
CA ILE A 229 7.79 -9.25 2.22
C ILE A 229 7.37 -9.35 0.75
N MET A 230 7.37 -10.56 0.19
CA MET A 230 7.02 -10.77 -1.22
C MET A 230 5.55 -10.50 -1.54
N LEU A 231 4.63 -10.75 -0.59
CA LEU A 231 3.20 -10.51 -0.79
C LEU A 231 2.85 -9.02 -0.94
N LEU A 232 3.72 -8.11 -0.46
CA LEU A 232 3.58 -6.66 -0.64
C LEU A 232 3.99 -6.17 -2.03
N LEU A 233 4.75 -6.98 -2.79
CA LEU A 233 5.19 -6.60 -4.13
C LEU A 233 4.12 -6.96 -5.18
N PRO A 234 3.89 -6.09 -6.19
CA PRO A 234 2.89 -6.34 -7.23
C PRO A 234 3.34 -7.39 -8.27
N TYR A 235 4.57 -7.91 -8.18
CA TYR A 235 5.16 -8.85 -9.14
C TYR A 235 4.62 -10.26 -8.97
N GLU A 236 3.76 -10.70 -9.91
CA GLU A 236 3.13 -12.02 -9.84
C GLU A 236 4.16 -13.16 -9.95
N THR A 237 5.07 -13.08 -10.92
CA THR A 237 6.14 -14.07 -11.16
C THR A 237 6.99 -14.33 -9.91
N THR A 238 7.48 -13.26 -9.29
CA THR A 238 8.31 -13.31 -8.09
C THR A 238 7.52 -13.82 -6.88
N ARG A 239 6.26 -13.40 -6.72
CA ARG A 239 5.35 -13.94 -5.68
C ARG A 239 5.14 -15.45 -5.83
N LEU A 240 4.88 -15.94 -7.04
CA LEU A 240 4.68 -17.37 -7.29
C LEU A 240 5.93 -18.18 -6.97
N ARG A 241 7.11 -17.70 -7.36
CA ARG A 241 8.37 -18.35 -7.04
C ARG A 241 8.60 -18.42 -5.53
N CYS A 242 8.26 -17.36 -4.81
CA CYS A 242 8.30 -17.36 -3.35
C CYS A 242 7.32 -18.38 -2.73
N LEU A 243 6.07 -18.42 -3.21
CA LEU A 243 5.07 -19.39 -2.76
C LEU A 243 5.51 -20.83 -2.97
N GLN A 244 6.09 -21.15 -4.13
CA GLN A 244 6.63 -22.47 -4.44
C GLN A 244 7.80 -22.84 -3.52
N MET A 245 8.70 -21.89 -3.23
CA MET A 245 9.79 -22.08 -2.27
C MET A 245 9.24 -22.38 -0.87
N VAL A 246 8.26 -21.62 -0.39
CA VAL A 246 7.66 -21.82 0.94
C VAL A 246 6.95 -23.16 1.01
N GLU A 247 6.14 -23.50 0.00
CA GLU A 247 5.48 -24.81 -0.09
C GLU A 247 6.51 -25.96 -0.05
N ALA A 248 7.61 -25.86 -0.79
CA ALA A 248 8.67 -26.86 -0.78
C ALA A 248 9.29 -27.02 0.62
N LYS A 249 9.64 -25.90 1.27
CA LYS A 249 10.15 -25.90 2.65
C LYS A 249 9.13 -26.48 3.65
N MET A 250 7.84 -26.19 3.47
CA MET A 250 6.77 -26.76 4.30
C MET A 250 6.62 -28.27 4.11
N ARG A 251 6.81 -28.79 2.89
CA ARG A 251 6.81 -30.23 2.60
C ARG A 251 8.00 -30.95 3.23
N GLU A 252 9.16 -30.30 3.27
CA GLU A 252 10.36 -30.80 3.93
C GLU A 252 10.26 -30.77 5.47
N GLY A 253 9.25 -30.09 6.03
CA GLY A 253 9.05 -29.97 7.47
C GLY A 253 10.00 -28.97 8.13
N THR A 254 10.62 -28.07 7.36
CA THR A 254 11.59 -27.07 7.88
C THR A 254 10.92 -25.82 8.44
N VAL A 255 9.61 -25.65 8.22
CA VAL A 255 8.84 -24.50 8.71
C VAL A 255 8.29 -24.79 10.11
N SER A 256 8.75 -24.02 11.09
CA SER A 256 8.18 -24.05 12.45
C SER A 256 6.81 -23.40 12.43
N THR A 257 5.75 -24.19 12.56
CA THR A 257 4.37 -23.69 12.57
C THR A 257 3.92 -23.15 13.93
N SER A 258 4.65 -23.45 15.01
CA SER A 258 4.24 -23.12 16.38
C SER A 258 4.45 -21.65 16.75
N SER A 259 5.51 -21.00 16.24
CA SER A 259 5.77 -19.57 16.49
C SER A 259 4.77 -18.65 15.79
N ASN A 260 4.20 -19.12 14.67
CA ASN A 260 3.42 -18.30 13.74
C ASN A 260 1.90 -18.52 13.87
N ALA A 261 1.44 -19.11 14.99
CA ALA A 261 0.04 -19.45 15.18
C ALA A 261 -0.88 -18.21 15.35
N ASP A 262 -0.33 -17.07 15.79
CA ASP A 262 -1.08 -15.82 15.99
C ASP A 262 -0.80 -14.76 14.90
N ASP A 263 -0.37 -15.22 13.72
CA ASP A 263 0.08 -14.37 12.62
C ASP A 263 -1.07 -13.74 11.82
N HIS A 264 -1.71 -12.74 12.42
CA HIS A 264 -2.76 -11.92 11.77
C HIS A 264 -2.23 -11.19 10.55
N GLU A 265 -0.95 -10.82 10.57
CA GLU A 265 -0.27 -10.07 9.52
C GLU A 265 -0.13 -10.92 8.25
N LEU A 266 0.30 -12.18 8.36
CA LEU A 266 0.35 -13.09 7.23
C LEU A 266 -1.04 -13.28 6.60
N LEU A 267 -2.08 -13.46 7.42
CA LEU A 267 -3.44 -13.60 6.91
C LEU A 267 -3.91 -12.33 6.19
N ALA A 268 -3.63 -11.15 6.75
CA ALA A 268 -3.95 -9.87 6.11
C ALA A 268 -3.27 -9.74 4.74
N LEU A 269 -1.98 -10.06 4.65
CA LEU A 269 -1.20 -9.99 3.41
C LEU A 269 -1.65 -10.99 2.35
N VAL A 270 -1.99 -12.22 2.76
CA VAL A 270 -2.51 -13.25 1.84
C VAL A 270 -3.87 -12.83 1.26
N LEU A 271 -4.71 -12.18 2.07
CA LEU A 271 -6.02 -11.68 1.63
C LEU A 271 -5.90 -10.41 0.77
N SER A 272 -5.05 -9.45 1.14
CA SER A 272 -4.88 -8.20 0.40
C SER A 272 -4.21 -8.39 -0.96
N SER A 273 -3.28 -9.34 -1.05
CA SER A 273 -2.55 -9.64 -2.28
C SER A 273 -3.36 -10.40 -3.34
N GLY A 274 -4.52 -10.97 -2.96
CA GLY A 274 -5.36 -11.81 -3.81
C GLY A 274 -4.79 -13.20 -4.10
N VAL A 275 -3.67 -13.57 -3.50
CA VAL A 275 -2.96 -14.83 -3.75
C VAL A 275 -3.75 -16.05 -3.24
N LEU A 276 -4.60 -15.86 -2.22
CA LEU A 276 -5.42 -16.93 -1.66
C LEU A 276 -6.25 -17.66 -2.72
N GLN A 277 -6.77 -16.91 -3.70
CA GLN A 277 -7.54 -17.45 -4.81
C GLN A 277 -6.81 -18.56 -5.56
N ARG A 278 -5.50 -18.39 -5.75
CA ARG A 278 -4.65 -19.34 -6.46
C ARG A 278 -4.23 -20.50 -5.58
N ILE A 279 -3.92 -20.21 -4.31
CA ILE A 279 -3.60 -21.22 -3.28
C ILE A 279 -4.76 -22.22 -3.12
N VAL A 280 -6.00 -21.74 -3.18
CA VAL A 280 -7.21 -22.57 -3.03
C VAL A 280 -7.44 -23.49 -4.23
N THR A 281 -7.12 -23.03 -5.45
CA THR A 281 -7.40 -23.77 -6.69
C THR A 281 -6.30 -24.75 -7.07
N GLU A 282 -5.04 -24.39 -6.83
CA GLU A 282 -3.89 -25.19 -7.27
C GLU A 282 -3.46 -26.16 -6.16
N VAL A 283 -3.53 -27.46 -6.45
CA VAL A 283 -3.11 -28.55 -5.54
C VAL A 283 -1.63 -28.42 -5.17
N GLU A 284 -0.84 -27.73 -6.00
CA GLU A 284 0.55 -27.42 -5.75
C GLU A 284 0.78 -26.65 -4.45
N TYR A 285 -0.21 -25.94 -3.90
CA TYR A 285 -0.07 -25.19 -2.64
C TYR A 285 -0.81 -25.83 -1.46
N SER A 286 -1.04 -27.15 -1.51
CA SER A 286 -1.85 -27.84 -0.51
C SER A 286 -1.33 -27.71 0.93
N LYS A 287 -0.01 -27.68 1.18
CA LYS A 287 0.53 -27.50 2.53
C LYS A 287 0.35 -26.08 3.02
N LEU A 288 0.62 -25.09 2.16
CA LEU A 288 0.38 -23.69 2.47
C LEU A 288 -1.11 -23.42 2.74
N PHE A 289 -2.00 -23.98 1.93
CA PHE A 289 -3.45 -23.88 2.14
C PHE A 289 -3.90 -24.48 3.47
N SER A 290 -3.38 -25.67 3.81
CA SER A 290 -3.64 -26.32 5.10
C SER A 290 -3.15 -25.48 6.27
N HIS A 291 -1.98 -24.85 6.13
CA HIS A 291 -1.45 -23.94 7.15
C HIS A 291 -2.30 -22.68 7.31
N ILE A 292 -2.75 -22.06 6.22
CA ILE A 292 -3.67 -20.91 6.27
C ILE A 292 -4.98 -21.31 6.95
N CYS A 293 -5.55 -22.48 6.62
CA CYS A 293 -6.75 -22.99 7.29
C CYS A 293 -6.52 -23.22 8.79
N HIS A 294 -5.35 -23.74 9.17
CA HIS A 294 -4.97 -23.93 10.56
C HIS A 294 -4.81 -22.59 11.30
N LEU A 295 -4.15 -21.61 10.67
CA LEU A 295 -4.00 -20.25 11.17
C LEU A 295 -5.37 -19.60 11.39
N VAL A 296 -6.25 -19.62 10.39
CA VAL A 296 -7.64 -19.11 10.53
C VAL A 296 -8.38 -19.80 11.66
N GLY A 297 -8.22 -21.13 11.81
CA GLY A 297 -8.82 -21.87 12.92
C GLY A 297 -8.27 -21.49 14.30
N HIS A 298 -6.96 -21.25 14.39
CA HIS A 298 -6.30 -20.80 15.62
C HIS A 298 -6.73 -19.38 16.00
N LEU A 299 -6.66 -18.45 15.04
CA LEU A 299 -7.10 -17.07 15.20
C LEU A 299 -8.59 -16.98 15.53
N ALA A 300 -9.41 -17.84 14.95
CA ALA A 300 -10.83 -17.94 15.29
C ALA A 300 -11.02 -18.34 16.76
N ARG A 301 -10.34 -19.40 17.22
CA ARG A 301 -10.42 -19.83 18.62
C ARG A 301 -9.90 -18.75 19.57
N SER A 302 -8.78 -18.11 19.22
CA SER A 302 -8.17 -17.02 19.99
C SER A 302 -9.15 -15.85 20.11
N SER A 303 -9.73 -15.42 18.98
CA SER A 303 -10.70 -14.33 18.93
C SER A 303 -11.98 -14.62 19.72
N GLN A 304 -12.48 -15.85 19.68
CA GLN A 304 -13.64 -16.27 20.48
C GLN A 304 -13.34 -16.22 21.97
N ASN A 305 -12.16 -16.70 22.39
CA ASN A 305 -11.75 -16.64 23.79
C ASN A 305 -11.62 -15.19 24.26
N ASP A 306 -10.98 -14.31 23.49
CA ASP A 306 -10.81 -12.91 23.83
C ASP A 306 -12.14 -12.16 23.93
N LEU A 307 -13.07 -12.42 23.00
CA LEU A 307 -14.43 -11.86 23.03
C LEU A 307 -15.23 -12.38 24.22
N LEU A 308 -15.04 -13.65 24.63
CA LEU A 308 -15.68 -14.23 25.81
C LEU A 308 -15.14 -13.62 27.10
N VAL A 309 -13.81 -13.39 27.20
CA VAL A 309 -13.21 -12.69 28.33
C VAL A 309 -13.78 -11.28 28.43
N LYS A 310 -13.86 -10.54 27.30
CA LYS A 310 -14.47 -9.22 27.26
C LYS A 310 -15.92 -9.23 27.76
N TRP A 311 -16.73 -10.20 27.32
CA TRP A 311 -18.12 -10.33 27.77
C TRP A 311 -18.23 -10.52 29.29
N ASN A 312 -17.26 -11.18 29.91
CA ASN A 312 -17.23 -11.40 31.36
C ASN A 312 -16.63 -10.21 32.14
N ASP A 313 -15.64 -9.51 31.57
CA ASP A 313 -14.89 -8.43 32.21
C ASP A 313 -15.41 -7.01 31.89
N GLU A 314 -16.53 -6.90 31.15
CA GLU A 314 -17.17 -5.67 30.64
C GLU A 314 -17.56 -4.63 31.70
N ALA A 315 -17.19 -4.84 32.97
CA ALA A 315 -17.33 -3.86 34.03
C ALA A 315 -16.20 -2.81 34.11
N ASN A 316 -14.91 -3.09 33.80
CA ASN A 316 -13.84 -2.15 34.21
C ASN A 316 -12.50 -2.15 33.43
N ALA A 317 -12.30 -2.90 32.34
CA ALA A 317 -10.99 -2.93 31.67
C ALA A 317 -10.93 -2.02 30.42
N PRO A 318 -9.96 -1.07 30.34
CA PRO A 318 -9.71 -0.31 29.11
C PRO A 318 -9.27 -1.26 27.98
N GLY A 319 -9.80 -1.05 26.77
CA GLY A 319 -9.57 -1.89 25.60
C GLY A 319 -8.08 -2.17 25.35
N THR A 320 -7.67 -3.41 25.60
CA THR A 320 -6.29 -3.88 25.36
C THR A 320 -6.07 -4.11 23.86
N SER A 321 -4.83 -3.96 23.37
CA SER A 321 -4.50 -4.18 21.94
C SER A 321 -4.89 -5.57 21.43
N LYS A 322 -4.85 -6.59 22.31
CA LYS A 322 -5.38 -7.93 22.00
C LYS A 322 -6.83 -7.89 21.53
N THR A 323 -7.67 -7.10 22.21
CA THR A 323 -9.09 -6.93 21.87
C THR A 323 -9.26 -6.32 20.48
N ASN A 324 -8.37 -5.42 20.07
CA ASN A 324 -8.42 -4.82 18.74
C ASN A 324 -8.07 -5.86 17.66
N LYS A 325 -7.06 -6.72 17.88
CA LYS A 325 -6.71 -7.83 16.98
C LYS A 325 -7.86 -8.82 16.81
N SER A 326 -8.51 -9.23 17.90
CA SER A 326 -9.65 -10.15 17.85
C SER A 326 -10.85 -9.55 17.09
N LEU A 327 -11.11 -8.25 17.28
CA LEU A 327 -12.16 -7.54 16.55
C LEU A 327 -11.80 -7.39 15.07
N LEU A 328 -10.54 -7.10 14.74
CA LEU A 328 -10.04 -7.01 13.37
C LEU A 328 -10.14 -8.35 12.65
N PHE A 329 -9.80 -9.46 13.33
CA PHE A 329 -10.01 -10.80 12.79
C PHE A 329 -11.50 -11.06 12.51
N ALA A 330 -12.36 -10.87 13.51
CA ALA A 330 -13.78 -11.21 13.41
C ALA A 330 -14.55 -10.35 12.39
N ARG A 331 -14.16 -9.07 12.21
CA ARG A 331 -14.87 -8.11 11.36
C ARG A 331 -14.29 -7.95 9.97
N VAL A 332 -13.00 -8.19 9.78
CA VAL A 332 -12.32 -7.95 8.50
C VAL A 332 -11.73 -9.24 7.94
N LEU A 333 -10.76 -9.84 8.64
CA LEU A 333 -10.01 -10.97 8.08
C LEU A 333 -10.88 -12.20 7.84
N PHE A 334 -11.73 -12.55 8.81
CA PHE A 334 -12.56 -13.74 8.74
C PHE A 334 -13.64 -13.64 7.65
N PRO A 335 -14.45 -12.55 7.56
CA PRO A 335 -15.35 -12.33 6.44
C PRO A 335 -14.67 -12.32 5.06
N SER A 336 -13.48 -11.70 4.96
CA SER A 336 -12.70 -11.70 3.71
C SER A 336 -12.25 -13.10 3.31
N PHE A 337 -11.71 -13.89 4.26
CA PHE A 337 -11.29 -15.26 4.01
C PHE A 337 -12.45 -16.14 3.54
N ILE A 338 -13.61 -16.05 4.20
CA ILE A 338 -14.80 -16.80 3.80
C ILE A 338 -15.24 -16.40 2.38
N SER A 339 -15.26 -15.11 2.08
CA SER A 339 -15.69 -14.62 0.77
C SER A 339 -14.74 -15.09 -0.34
N GLU A 340 -13.43 -15.11 -0.10
CA GLU A 340 -12.44 -15.64 -1.05
C GLU A 340 -12.62 -17.15 -1.33
N LEU A 341 -12.98 -17.94 -0.31
CA LEU A 341 -13.32 -19.36 -0.50
C LEU A 341 -14.57 -19.52 -1.38
N VAL A 342 -15.58 -18.69 -1.14
CA VAL A 342 -16.86 -18.71 -1.88
C VAL A 342 -16.66 -18.31 -3.34
N LEU A 343 -15.83 -17.29 -3.61
CA LEU A 343 -15.46 -16.87 -4.97
C LEU A 343 -14.76 -17.97 -5.79
N ARG A 344 -14.15 -18.95 -5.12
CA ARG A 344 -13.49 -20.12 -5.75
C ARG A 344 -14.29 -21.41 -5.66
N GLY A 345 -15.59 -21.32 -5.37
CA GLY A 345 -16.50 -22.47 -5.38
C GLY A 345 -16.32 -23.42 -4.21
N GLN A 346 -15.53 -23.06 -3.18
CA GLN A 346 -15.33 -23.87 -1.98
C GLN A 346 -16.44 -23.63 -0.94
N TYR A 347 -17.70 -23.70 -1.38
CA TYR A 347 -18.87 -23.40 -0.56
C TYR A 347 -19.00 -24.34 0.66
N LEU A 348 -18.66 -25.62 0.47
CA LEU A 348 -18.70 -26.61 1.55
C LEU A 348 -17.69 -26.27 2.65
N LEU A 349 -16.45 -25.95 2.28
CA LEU A 349 -15.42 -25.58 3.25
C LEU A 349 -15.79 -24.28 3.98
N ALA A 350 -16.23 -23.26 3.24
CA ALA A 350 -16.71 -22.01 3.81
C ALA A 350 -17.86 -22.27 4.82
N GLY A 351 -18.85 -23.08 4.43
CA GLY A 351 -19.96 -23.48 5.31
C GLY A 351 -19.52 -24.22 6.56
N PHE A 352 -18.53 -25.13 6.47
CA PHE A 352 -17.97 -25.82 7.63
C PHE A 352 -17.22 -24.88 8.57
N VAL A 353 -16.40 -23.97 8.03
CA VAL A 353 -15.65 -22.99 8.82
C VAL A 353 -16.62 -22.06 9.55
N ILE A 354 -17.63 -21.54 8.84
CA ILE A 354 -18.69 -20.70 9.42
C ILE A 354 -19.48 -21.46 10.49
N SER A 355 -19.85 -22.72 10.24
CA SER A 355 -20.56 -23.56 11.19
C SER A 355 -19.78 -23.72 12.50
N ARG A 356 -18.48 -23.97 12.40
CA ARG A 356 -17.59 -24.03 13.58
C ARG A 356 -17.47 -22.68 14.28
N TRP A 357 -17.34 -21.58 13.54
CA TRP A 357 -17.30 -20.23 14.10
C TRP A 357 -18.57 -19.86 14.86
N MET A 358 -19.74 -20.24 14.33
CA MET A 358 -21.04 -19.98 14.95
C MET A 358 -21.42 -21.02 16.03
N HIS A 359 -20.55 -21.98 16.34
CA HIS A 359 -20.84 -23.11 17.23
C HIS A 359 -22.13 -23.85 16.86
N THR A 360 -22.45 -23.98 15.56
CA THR A 360 -23.61 -24.76 15.14
C THR A 360 -23.38 -26.22 15.50
N HIS A 361 -24.42 -26.87 16.04
CA HIS A 361 -24.33 -28.27 16.43
C HIS A 361 -23.95 -29.10 15.18
N PRO A 362 -23.02 -30.08 15.28
CA PRO A 362 -22.56 -30.85 14.11
C PRO A 362 -23.69 -31.50 13.30
N SER A 363 -24.81 -31.83 13.94
CA SER A 363 -26.01 -32.37 13.25
C SER A 363 -26.70 -31.37 12.32
N LEU A 364 -26.43 -30.07 12.46
CA LEU A 364 -26.91 -28.99 11.59
C LEU A 364 -25.91 -28.64 10.49
N GLY A 365 -24.67 -29.14 10.58
CA GLY A 365 -23.63 -29.02 9.55
C GLY A 365 -23.83 -29.97 8.37
N LEU A 366 -25.10 -30.21 7.99
CA LEU A 366 -25.45 -31.00 6.82
C LEU A 366 -25.08 -30.20 5.56
N MET A 367 -24.61 -30.90 4.52
CA MET A 367 -24.22 -30.28 3.25
C MET A 367 -25.34 -29.40 2.67
N ASP A 368 -26.60 -29.80 2.87
CA ASP A 368 -27.79 -29.09 2.39
C ASP A 368 -27.99 -27.72 3.06
N VAL A 369 -27.39 -27.48 4.23
CA VAL A 369 -27.50 -26.22 4.98
C VAL A 369 -26.29 -25.32 4.75
N ALA A 370 -25.18 -25.86 4.23
CA ALA A 370 -23.92 -25.13 4.08
C ALA A 370 -24.12 -23.87 3.22
N GLU A 371 -24.76 -23.99 2.07
CA GLU A 371 -25.00 -22.85 1.18
C GLU A 371 -25.91 -21.78 1.81
N ALA A 372 -27.03 -22.20 2.42
CA ALA A 372 -27.94 -21.28 3.09
C ALA A 372 -27.27 -20.58 4.29
N SER A 373 -26.40 -21.29 5.01
CA SER A 373 -25.63 -20.74 6.13
C SER A 373 -24.61 -19.71 5.67
N VAL A 374 -23.91 -19.97 4.55
CA VAL A 374 -22.96 -19.04 3.93
C VAL A 374 -23.70 -17.79 3.45
N ARG A 375 -24.81 -17.95 2.72
CA ARG A 375 -25.63 -16.82 2.26
C ARG A 375 -26.11 -15.95 3.43
N ARG A 376 -26.64 -16.58 4.49
CA ARG A 376 -27.10 -15.86 5.68
C ARG A 376 -25.96 -15.15 6.41
N TYR A 377 -24.81 -15.79 6.52
CA TYR A 377 -23.62 -15.22 7.14
C TYR A 377 -23.11 -14.00 6.36
N LEU A 378 -22.93 -14.12 5.04
CA LEU A 378 -22.45 -13.03 4.18
C LEU A 378 -23.44 -11.85 4.17
N ASN A 379 -24.74 -12.12 4.09
CA ASN A 379 -25.76 -11.06 4.24
C ASN A 379 -25.66 -10.34 5.59
N GLY A 380 -25.45 -11.08 6.68
CA GLY A 380 -25.22 -10.50 8.00
C GLY A 380 -23.96 -9.63 8.07
N GLN A 381 -22.89 -10.04 7.38
CA GLN A 381 -21.63 -9.29 7.32
C GLN A 381 -21.74 -8.01 6.50
N ILE A 382 -22.56 -7.96 5.43
CA ILE A 382 -22.84 -6.70 4.70
C ILE A 382 -23.47 -5.68 5.62
N VAL A 383 -24.48 -6.09 6.40
CA VAL A 383 -25.17 -5.19 7.33
C VAL A 383 -24.18 -4.67 8.39
N GLN A 384 -23.31 -5.52 8.91
CA GLN A 384 -22.28 -5.12 9.87
C GLN A 384 -21.23 -4.19 9.25
N ALA A 385 -20.74 -4.49 8.04
CA ALA A 385 -19.73 -3.70 7.34
C ALA A 385 -20.25 -2.31 6.96
N GLN A 386 -21.52 -2.20 6.55
CA GLN A 386 -22.18 -0.92 6.28
C GLN A 386 -22.35 -0.07 7.55
N GLN A 387 -22.64 -0.70 8.69
CA GLN A 387 -22.70 -0.02 9.99
C GLN A 387 -21.31 0.39 10.49
N LEU A 388 -20.25 -0.32 10.12
CA LEU A 388 -18.86 -0.01 10.50
C LEU A 388 -18.31 1.28 9.85
N GLY A 389 -18.97 1.79 8.80
CA GLY A 389 -18.57 3.01 8.09
C GLY A 389 -18.47 4.29 8.94
N GLY A 390 -18.80 4.24 10.23
CA GLY A 390 -18.67 5.36 11.18
C GLY A 390 -17.83 5.10 12.44
N THR A 391 -17.20 3.94 12.63
CA THR A 391 -16.44 3.63 13.87
C THR A 391 -14.97 3.29 13.60
N ASP A 392 -14.21 4.28 13.11
CA ASP A 392 -12.77 4.12 12.81
C ASP A 392 -11.87 3.99 14.05
N VAL A 393 -12.34 4.42 15.23
CA VAL A 393 -11.47 4.66 16.40
C VAL A 393 -10.99 3.37 17.08
N PHE A 394 -11.64 2.23 16.86
CA PHE A 394 -11.32 0.98 17.58
C PHE A 394 -10.49 -0.03 16.78
N LEU A 395 -10.17 0.26 15.52
CA LEU A 395 -9.41 -0.65 14.65
C LEU A 395 -8.06 -0.08 14.22
N THR A 396 -7.65 1.07 14.74
CA THR A 396 -6.30 1.62 14.56
C THR A 396 -5.33 0.85 15.45
N ASP A 397 -5.04 -0.39 15.06
CA ASP A 397 -4.02 -1.19 15.72
C ASP A 397 -2.65 -0.74 15.20
N ASN A 398 -2.07 0.26 15.86
CA ASN A 398 -0.69 0.74 15.60
C ASN A 398 0.38 -0.35 15.80
N GLU A 399 -0.01 -1.58 16.18
CA GLU A 399 0.89 -2.71 16.37
C GLU A 399 1.14 -3.52 15.10
N LEU A 400 0.32 -3.39 14.05
CA LEU A 400 0.51 -4.14 12.80
C LEU A 400 1.31 -3.29 11.80
N SER A 401 2.44 -3.82 11.33
CA SER A 401 3.30 -3.21 10.30
C SER A 401 2.63 -3.03 8.93
N VAL A 402 1.44 -3.61 8.73
CA VAL A 402 0.70 -3.66 7.46
C VAL A 402 -0.61 -2.86 7.55
N SER A 403 -0.48 -1.57 7.85
CA SER A 403 -1.62 -0.67 8.05
C SER A 403 -2.39 -0.40 6.75
N HIS A 404 -1.69 -0.22 5.63
CA HIS A 404 -2.27 0.09 4.34
C HIS A 404 -2.98 -1.12 3.75
N ALA A 405 -2.35 -2.30 3.73
CA ALA A 405 -3.02 -3.49 3.19
C ALA A 405 -4.29 -3.86 3.97
N LEU A 406 -4.33 -3.60 5.29
CA LEU A 406 -5.54 -3.73 6.10
C LEU A 406 -6.61 -2.69 5.73
N SER A 407 -6.20 -1.43 5.52
CA SER A 407 -7.09 -0.38 5.04
C SER A 407 -7.71 -0.73 3.68
N THR A 408 -6.88 -1.20 2.73
CA THR A 408 -7.35 -1.67 1.42
C THR A 408 -8.28 -2.87 1.53
N LEU A 409 -7.95 -3.84 2.39
CA LEU A 409 -8.82 -5.00 2.61
C LEU A 409 -10.17 -4.57 3.19
N ARG A 410 -10.16 -3.61 4.12
CA ARG A 410 -11.36 -3.06 4.74
C ARG A 410 -12.20 -2.27 3.74
N SER A 411 -11.59 -1.43 2.90
CA SER A 411 -12.31 -0.67 1.87
C SER A 411 -12.96 -1.61 0.85
N ASN A 412 -12.28 -2.72 0.53
CA ASN A 412 -12.74 -3.70 -0.45
C ASN A 412 -13.66 -4.77 0.14
N LEU A 413 -13.80 -4.84 1.47
CA LEU A 413 -14.56 -5.89 2.13
C LEU A 413 -16.01 -5.96 1.65
N VAL A 414 -16.69 -4.81 1.56
CA VAL A 414 -18.09 -4.76 1.11
C VAL A 414 -18.23 -5.28 -0.31
N SER A 415 -17.36 -4.83 -1.23
CA SER A 415 -17.36 -5.31 -2.62
C SER A 415 -17.05 -6.80 -2.73
N LEU A 416 -16.16 -7.31 -1.89
CA LEU A 416 -15.73 -8.70 -1.89
C LEU A 416 -16.81 -9.64 -1.33
N VAL A 417 -17.50 -9.22 -0.26
CA VAL A 417 -18.66 -9.95 0.29
C VAL A 417 -19.83 -9.92 -0.69
N GLN A 418 -20.07 -8.80 -1.37
CA GLN A 418 -21.09 -8.70 -2.43
C GLN A 418 -20.77 -9.59 -3.62
N ALA A 419 -19.51 -9.62 -4.07
CA ALA A 419 -19.07 -10.50 -5.13
C ALA A 419 -19.25 -11.98 -4.75
N ALA A 420 -18.88 -12.35 -3.52
CA ALA A 420 -19.08 -13.71 -3.01
C ALA A 420 -20.57 -14.10 -2.92
N LEU A 421 -21.46 -13.16 -2.57
CA LEU A 421 -22.91 -13.40 -2.59
C LEU A 421 -23.43 -13.62 -4.02
N ALA A 422 -22.92 -12.86 -4.98
CA ALA A 422 -23.32 -12.98 -6.38
C ALA A 422 -22.84 -14.29 -7.04
N THR A 423 -21.77 -14.92 -6.53
CA THR A 423 -21.28 -16.21 -7.05
C THR A 423 -22.00 -17.42 -6.47
N LEU A 424 -22.75 -17.26 -5.37
CA LEU A 424 -23.53 -18.36 -4.82
C LEU A 424 -24.64 -18.76 -5.81
N PRO A 425 -24.87 -20.06 -6.06
CA PRO A 425 -25.94 -20.50 -6.94
C PRO A 425 -27.28 -19.97 -6.43
N ASN A 426 -28.07 -19.33 -7.29
CA ASN A 426 -29.41 -18.88 -6.88
C ASN A 426 -30.23 -20.09 -6.43
N GLN A 427 -30.81 -20.00 -5.24
CA GLN A 427 -31.87 -20.92 -4.79
C GLN A 427 -33.17 -20.59 -5.55
N ASP A 428 -33.13 -20.71 -6.88
CA ASP A 428 -34.32 -20.77 -7.71
C ASP A 428 -34.57 -22.25 -8.03
N LEU A 429 -35.09 -22.96 -7.00
CA LEU A 429 -35.74 -24.27 -7.10
C LEU A 429 -36.91 -24.32 -6.11
#